data_AF-A0A829F5J6-F1
#
_entry.id   AF-A0A829F5J6-F1
#
_cell.length_a   1.000
_cell.length_b   1.000
_cell.length_c   1.000
_cell.angle_alpha   90.00
_cell.angle_beta   90.00
_cell.angle_gamma   90.00
#
_symmetry.space_group_name_H-M   'P 1'
#
loop_
_entity.id
_entity.type
_entity.pdbx_description
1 polymer ?
#
loop_
_entity_poly.entity_id
_entity_poly.type
_entity_poly.pdbx_seq_one_letter_code
_entity_poly.pdbx_strand_id
1 'polypeptide(L)'
;MGKLGISIYPERSTFEKDKAYLDLAHKYGYKRVFTSLLQINDDKEKVLSEFKEVVDYANSLGMEVMVDINPALFEQLEISYDDLSFFHKMGAYGVRLDIGFTGAEEAKMTRNPFGIKIEINMSSGTNYVDNIMSYSPNTDNLLGSHNFYPHRYSGLGYEHFVFCSEKFRKYNLNTMAFVNSQSAEFGPWPTQDGLCTLEDHRDLEIATQVKHLILTGLIDDISIGNAYASEEELKEMAEAFNADYPTLKVDTEEGITENERICLFDNLHSYRGDRSEYILRSTMTRVYYKDKDFPPHNTRDMHHGDVLIDNEGYGQYKGETQIALKDMKNDGRVNVVGRISDDELFLLDFLKPWSSFKLIENKK
;
A
#
# COMPACT_ATOMS: atom_id res chain seq x y z
N MET A 1 4.48 12.85 -5.22
CA MET A 1 3.31 11.96 -5.32
C MET A 1 3.84 10.56 -5.42
N GLY A 2 3.29 9.64 -4.64
CA GLY A 2 3.72 8.24 -4.63
C GLY A 2 3.46 7.52 -5.96
N LYS A 3 3.99 6.30 -6.09
CA LYS A 3 3.84 5.48 -7.29
C LYS A 3 3.26 4.10 -6.96
N LEU A 4 2.47 3.60 -7.90
CA LEU A 4 2.09 2.19 -7.97
C LEU A 4 3.13 1.40 -8.77
N GLY A 5 3.46 0.22 -8.26
CA GLY A 5 4.36 -0.71 -8.91
C GLY A 5 3.84 -2.14 -8.97
N ILE A 6 4.47 -2.91 -9.85
CA ILE A 6 4.26 -4.36 -9.98
C ILE A 6 5.61 -5.06 -9.96
N SER A 7 5.62 -6.33 -9.57
CA SER A 7 6.79 -7.19 -9.71
C SER A 7 6.69 -8.04 -10.96
N ILE A 8 7.84 -8.31 -11.59
CA ILE A 8 7.98 -9.28 -12.67
C ILE A 8 9.15 -10.22 -12.36
N TYR A 9 9.07 -11.45 -12.85
CA TYR A 9 10.08 -12.48 -12.65
C TYR A 9 10.37 -13.18 -13.99
N PRO A 10 11.15 -12.56 -14.89
CA PRO A 10 11.33 -13.05 -16.26
C PRO A 10 11.82 -14.50 -16.34
N GLU A 11 12.68 -14.92 -15.42
CA GLU A 11 13.20 -16.30 -15.33
C GLU A 11 12.12 -17.37 -15.07
N ARG A 12 10.93 -16.96 -14.63
CA ARG A 12 9.80 -17.84 -14.31
C ARG A 12 8.60 -17.65 -15.24
N SER A 13 8.81 -16.92 -16.33
CA SER A 13 7.77 -16.44 -17.21
C SER A 13 8.20 -16.52 -18.70
N THR A 14 7.42 -15.90 -19.58
CA THR A 14 7.83 -15.62 -20.96
C THR A 14 7.67 -14.14 -21.24
N PHE A 15 8.46 -13.62 -22.17
CA PHE A 15 8.42 -12.21 -22.57
C PHE A 15 6.99 -11.75 -22.93
N GLU A 16 6.21 -12.56 -23.65
CA GLU A 16 4.85 -12.22 -24.08
C GLU A 16 3.89 -12.06 -22.90
N LYS A 17 4.04 -12.88 -21.85
CA LYS A 17 3.21 -12.78 -20.65
C LYS A 17 3.62 -11.57 -19.81
N ASP A 18 4.92 -11.34 -19.62
CA ASP A 18 5.44 -10.18 -18.90
C ASP A 18 5.01 -8.88 -19.61
N LYS A 19 5.13 -8.85 -20.94
CA LYS A 19 4.66 -7.75 -21.80
C LYS A 19 3.16 -7.49 -21.62
N ALA A 20 2.33 -8.53 -21.66
CA ALA A 20 0.89 -8.38 -21.48
C ALA A 20 0.54 -7.83 -20.09
N TYR A 21 1.26 -8.25 -19.05
CA TYR A 21 1.07 -7.74 -17.70
C TYR A 21 1.53 -6.29 -17.55
N LEU A 22 2.67 -5.92 -18.15
CA LEU A 22 3.16 -4.54 -18.21
C LEU A 22 2.18 -3.62 -18.95
N ASP A 23 1.62 -4.07 -20.08
CA ASP A 23 0.60 -3.34 -20.83
C ASP A 23 -0.65 -3.09 -19.97
N LEU A 24 -1.09 -4.10 -19.23
CA LEU A 24 -2.25 -4.02 -18.36
C LEU A 24 -1.99 -3.07 -17.16
N ALA A 25 -0.84 -3.19 -16.50
CA ALA A 25 -0.47 -2.29 -15.41
C ALA A 25 -0.31 -0.84 -15.91
N HIS A 26 0.25 -0.63 -17.11
CA HIS A 26 0.36 0.70 -17.73
C HIS A 26 -1.00 1.35 -17.94
N LYS A 27 -1.99 0.58 -18.42
CA LYS A 27 -3.38 1.04 -18.61
C LYS A 27 -3.98 1.61 -17.31
N TYR A 28 -3.62 1.07 -16.16
CA TYR A 28 -4.09 1.53 -14.83
C TYR A 28 -3.13 2.52 -14.16
N GLY A 29 -2.12 3.03 -14.87
CA GLY A 29 -1.26 4.11 -14.41
C GLY A 29 -0.13 3.68 -13.48
N TYR A 30 0.22 2.39 -13.45
CA TYR A 30 1.40 1.90 -12.75
C TYR A 30 2.66 2.44 -13.43
N LYS A 31 3.64 2.86 -12.63
CA LYS A 31 4.84 3.57 -13.10
C LYS A 31 6.14 2.94 -12.65
N ARG A 32 6.06 1.89 -11.84
CA ARG A 32 7.22 1.26 -11.23
C ARG A 32 7.21 -0.23 -11.47
N VAL A 33 8.37 -0.80 -11.73
CA VAL A 33 8.56 -2.25 -11.87
C VAL A 33 9.64 -2.68 -10.91
N PHE A 34 9.34 -3.66 -10.07
CA PHE A 34 10.33 -4.39 -9.29
C PHE A 34 10.68 -5.69 -10.04
N THR A 35 11.95 -6.03 -10.09
CA THR A 35 12.38 -7.31 -10.66
C THR A 35 13.64 -7.77 -9.95
N SER A 36 13.75 -9.07 -9.70
CA SER A 36 14.96 -9.65 -9.12
C SER A 36 15.71 -10.42 -10.20
N LEU A 37 17.01 -10.15 -10.29
CA LEU A 37 17.94 -10.98 -11.05
C LEU A 37 18.45 -12.05 -10.08
N LEU A 38 17.80 -13.21 -10.08
CA LEU A 38 17.92 -14.18 -8.97
C LEU A 38 19.22 -14.95 -9.04
N GLN A 39 19.50 -15.53 -10.22
CA GLN A 39 20.69 -16.34 -10.45
C GLN A 39 21.11 -16.25 -11.90
N ILE A 40 22.43 -16.31 -12.12
CA ILE A 40 22.99 -16.49 -13.44
C ILE A 40 23.45 -17.95 -13.52
N ASN A 41 22.68 -18.76 -14.23
CA ASN A 41 23.03 -20.11 -14.61
C ASN A 41 23.97 -20.10 -15.84
N ASP A 42 24.32 -21.28 -16.36
CA ASP A 42 25.42 -21.47 -17.33
C ASP A 42 25.29 -20.68 -18.66
N ASP A 43 24.11 -20.10 -18.96
CA ASP A 43 23.85 -19.26 -20.14
C ASP A 43 23.61 -17.77 -19.78
N LYS A 44 24.64 -17.15 -19.22
CA LYS A 44 24.65 -15.75 -18.77
C LYS A 44 24.16 -14.76 -19.83
N GLU A 45 24.61 -14.92 -21.07
CA GLU A 45 24.27 -13.99 -22.15
C GLU A 45 22.78 -14.03 -22.49
N LYS A 46 22.20 -15.24 -22.56
CA LYS A 46 20.79 -15.42 -22.82
C LYS A 46 19.93 -14.82 -21.71
N VAL A 47 20.21 -15.14 -20.45
CA VAL A 47 19.44 -14.61 -19.30
C VAL A 47 19.47 -13.08 -19.29
N LEU A 48 20.64 -12.48 -19.49
CA LEU A 48 20.75 -11.02 -19.54
C LEU A 48 20.02 -10.41 -20.75
N SER A 49 20.00 -11.09 -21.89
CA SER A 49 19.28 -10.62 -23.07
C SER A 49 17.76 -10.65 -22.88
N GLU A 50 17.21 -11.74 -22.34
CA GLU A 50 15.79 -11.89 -22.05
C GLU A 50 15.34 -10.91 -20.97
N PHE A 51 16.14 -10.76 -19.91
CA PHE A 51 15.89 -9.77 -18.87
C PHE A 51 15.89 -8.35 -19.43
N LYS A 52 16.88 -8.01 -20.26
CA LYS A 52 16.97 -6.69 -20.90
C LYS A 52 15.78 -6.41 -21.81
N GLU A 53 15.29 -7.41 -22.54
CA GLU A 53 14.13 -7.25 -23.42
C GLU A 53 12.89 -6.80 -22.62
N VAL A 54 12.64 -7.41 -21.46
CA VAL A 54 11.54 -7.01 -20.57
C VAL A 54 11.77 -5.61 -19.98
N VAL A 55 13.00 -5.29 -19.57
CA VAL A 55 13.37 -3.95 -19.06
C VAL A 55 13.16 -2.87 -20.12
N ASP A 56 13.62 -3.10 -21.35
CA ASP A 56 13.43 -2.18 -22.47
C ASP A 56 11.95 -1.97 -22.77
N TYR A 57 11.14 -3.02 -22.69
CA TYR A 57 9.70 -2.91 -22.87
C TYR A 57 9.04 -2.06 -21.77
N ALA A 58 9.35 -2.32 -20.50
CA ALA A 58 8.86 -1.52 -19.38
C ALA A 58 9.27 -0.04 -19.51
N ASN A 59 10.51 0.23 -19.91
CA ASN A 59 10.99 1.59 -20.18
C ASN A 59 10.24 2.26 -21.34
N SER A 60 9.87 1.51 -22.39
CA SER A 60 9.07 2.04 -23.50
C SER A 60 7.67 2.50 -23.09
N LEU A 61 7.13 1.93 -22.00
CA LEU A 61 5.89 2.35 -21.35
C LEU A 61 6.10 3.48 -20.32
N GLY A 62 7.33 3.98 -20.17
CA GLY A 62 7.70 5.00 -19.20
C GLY A 62 7.70 4.52 -17.75
N MET A 63 7.84 3.20 -17.52
CA MET A 63 7.96 2.64 -16.18
C MET A 63 9.40 2.66 -15.68
N GLU A 64 9.56 2.91 -14.38
CA GLU A 64 10.83 2.92 -13.69
C GLU A 64 11.17 1.53 -13.15
N VAL A 65 12.17 0.88 -13.75
CA VAL A 65 12.58 -0.48 -13.35
C VAL A 65 13.63 -0.44 -12.24
N MET A 66 13.28 -0.99 -11.08
CA MET A 66 14.17 -1.24 -9.95
C MET A 66 14.66 -2.68 -9.98
N VAL A 67 15.97 -2.87 -10.19
CA VAL A 67 16.59 -4.19 -10.24
C VAL A 67 17.12 -4.56 -8.87
N ASP A 68 16.58 -5.62 -8.28
CA ASP A 68 17.02 -6.18 -7.01
C ASP A 68 18.17 -7.15 -7.21
N ILE A 69 19.24 -6.91 -6.46
CA ILE A 69 20.46 -7.70 -6.54
C ILE A 69 20.94 -8.10 -5.15
N ASN A 70 21.38 -9.34 -5.05
CA ASN A 70 22.15 -9.81 -3.90
C ASN A 70 23.64 -9.47 -4.12
N PRO A 71 24.41 -9.07 -3.08
CA PRO A 71 25.85 -8.86 -3.21
C PRO A 71 26.63 -9.98 -3.90
N ALA A 72 26.26 -11.25 -3.72
CA ALA A 72 26.91 -12.38 -4.39
C ALA A 72 26.84 -12.29 -5.92
N LEU A 73 25.83 -11.60 -6.46
CA LEU A 73 25.65 -11.40 -7.90
C LEU A 73 26.67 -10.42 -8.48
N PHE A 74 27.20 -9.47 -7.69
CA PHE A 74 28.26 -8.56 -8.17
C PHE A 74 29.51 -9.34 -8.60
N GLU A 75 29.89 -10.36 -7.83
CA GLU A 75 31.04 -11.22 -8.16
C GLU A 75 30.77 -12.05 -9.42
N GLN A 76 29.59 -12.66 -9.56
CA GLN A 76 29.21 -13.46 -10.74
C GLN A 76 29.12 -12.63 -12.03
N LEU A 77 28.67 -11.38 -11.90
CA LEU A 77 28.57 -10.44 -13.00
C LEU A 77 29.91 -9.77 -13.33
N GLU A 78 30.92 -9.90 -12.47
CA GLU A 78 32.19 -9.18 -12.52
C GLU A 78 31.97 -7.66 -12.55
N ILE A 79 30.98 -7.18 -11.79
CA ILE A 79 30.63 -5.76 -11.66
C ILE A 79 31.05 -5.23 -10.30
N SER A 80 31.33 -3.93 -10.23
CA SER A 80 31.73 -3.26 -8.99
C SER A 80 30.66 -2.24 -8.59
N TYR A 81 30.47 -2.04 -7.29
CA TYR A 81 29.65 -0.93 -6.78
C TYR A 81 30.23 0.45 -7.18
N ASP A 82 31.51 0.51 -7.55
CA ASP A 82 32.16 1.72 -8.06
C ASP A 82 31.78 2.04 -9.51
N ASP A 83 31.21 1.08 -10.26
CA ASP A 83 30.77 1.27 -11.63
C ASP A 83 29.39 0.67 -11.89
N LEU A 84 28.38 1.54 -11.89
CA LEU A 84 27.00 1.17 -12.20
C LEU A 84 26.68 1.17 -13.71
N SER A 85 27.69 1.23 -14.58
CA SER A 85 27.51 1.25 -16.04
C SER A 85 26.76 0.02 -16.57
N PHE A 86 26.88 -1.12 -15.89
CA PHE A 86 26.13 -2.33 -16.20
C PHE A 86 24.61 -2.09 -16.13
N PHE A 87 24.14 -1.59 -14.99
CA PHE A 87 22.72 -1.30 -14.77
C PHE A 87 22.21 -0.17 -15.68
N HIS A 88 23.07 0.82 -15.96
CA HIS A 88 22.75 1.87 -16.92
C HIS A 88 22.50 1.30 -18.33
N LYS A 89 23.40 0.43 -18.82
CA LYS A 89 23.25 -0.22 -20.13
C LYS A 89 22.06 -1.17 -20.18
N MET A 90 21.70 -1.77 -19.05
CA MET A 90 20.50 -2.59 -18.91
C MET A 90 19.22 -1.74 -18.99
N GLY A 91 19.30 -0.43 -18.77
CA GLY A 91 18.15 0.47 -18.74
C GLY A 91 17.46 0.54 -17.38
N ALA A 92 18.12 0.11 -16.31
CA ALA A 92 17.55 0.19 -14.97
C ALA A 92 17.41 1.66 -14.52
N TYR A 93 16.27 1.97 -13.89
CA TYR A 93 16.06 3.24 -13.19
C TYR A 93 16.86 3.28 -11.88
N GLY A 94 16.90 2.14 -11.18
CA GLY A 94 17.56 2.00 -9.91
C GLY A 94 18.02 0.58 -9.64
N VAL A 95 18.85 0.46 -8.62
CA VAL A 95 19.33 -0.80 -8.08
C VAL A 95 18.93 -0.88 -6.62
N ARG A 96 18.33 -2.00 -6.22
CA ARG A 96 18.00 -2.31 -4.84
C ARG A 96 19.08 -3.22 -4.23
N LEU A 97 19.63 -2.76 -3.11
CA LEU A 97 20.63 -3.47 -2.32
C LEU A 97 19.92 -4.24 -1.21
N ASP A 98 19.69 -5.54 -1.43
CA ASP A 98 19.00 -6.39 -0.46
C ASP A 98 19.76 -6.50 0.87
N ILE A 99 21.08 -6.58 0.76
CA ILE A 99 22.03 -6.57 1.88
C ILE A 99 22.95 -5.36 1.72
N GLY A 100 23.10 -4.60 2.81
CA GLY A 100 23.93 -3.41 2.85
C GLY A 100 25.44 -3.68 2.94
N PHE A 101 26.21 -2.64 2.64
CA PHE A 101 27.66 -2.53 2.82
C PHE A 101 27.98 -1.75 4.10
N THR A 102 28.98 -0.86 4.08
CA THR A 102 29.46 -0.13 5.27
C THR A 102 28.81 1.24 5.45
N GLY A 103 27.90 1.64 4.56
CA GLY A 103 27.27 2.95 4.52
C GLY A 103 27.99 3.94 3.61
N ALA A 104 29.32 3.85 3.53
CA ALA A 104 30.13 4.72 2.69
C ALA A 104 30.00 4.38 1.20
N GLU A 105 29.90 3.09 0.86
CA GLU A 105 29.73 2.63 -0.52
C GLU A 105 28.41 3.12 -1.10
N GLU A 106 27.32 3.01 -0.35
CA GLU A 106 25.98 3.47 -0.75
C GLU A 106 25.96 4.98 -0.92
N ALA A 107 26.53 5.72 0.02
CA ALA A 107 26.64 7.16 -0.11
C ALA A 107 27.43 7.57 -1.37
N LYS A 108 28.50 6.85 -1.71
CA LYS A 108 29.24 7.05 -2.96
C LYS A 108 28.39 6.69 -4.18
N MET A 109 27.70 5.55 -4.17
CA MET A 109 26.85 5.07 -5.26
C MET A 109 25.74 6.07 -5.61
N THR A 110 25.17 6.78 -4.63
CA THR A 110 24.14 7.82 -4.91
C THR A 110 24.65 8.98 -5.77
N ARG A 111 25.98 9.13 -5.93
CA ARG A 111 26.63 10.15 -6.77
C ARG A 111 27.12 9.62 -8.12
N ASN A 112 26.66 8.43 -8.52
CA ASN A 112 27.01 7.86 -9.81
C ASN A 112 26.64 8.82 -10.98
N PRO A 113 27.41 8.81 -12.08
CA PRO A 113 27.22 9.75 -13.19
C PRO A 113 26.00 9.43 -14.06
N PHE A 114 25.35 8.28 -13.86
CA PHE A 114 24.23 7.80 -14.66
C PHE A 114 22.87 8.21 -14.10
N GLY A 115 22.83 8.76 -12.88
CA GLY A 115 21.58 9.13 -12.20
C GLY A 115 20.78 7.92 -11.67
N ILE A 116 21.41 6.75 -11.58
CA ILE A 116 20.79 5.51 -11.07
C ILE A 116 20.41 5.70 -9.61
N LYS A 117 19.19 5.33 -9.25
CA LYS A 117 18.72 5.34 -7.86
C LYS A 117 19.30 4.17 -7.08
N ILE A 118 19.66 4.42 -5.83
CA ILE A 118 20.13 3.42 -4.89
C ILE A 118 19.02 3.21 -3.88
N GLU A 119 18.38 2.05 -3.94
CA GLU A 119 17.36 1.66 -3.01
C GLU A 119 17.92 0.71 -1.96
N ILE A 120 17.67 0.99 -0.68
CA ILE A 120 18.18 0.18 0.43
C ILE A 120 17.05 -0.47 1.22
N ASN A 121 17.36 -1.59 1.85
CA ASN A 121 16.39 -2.34 2.65
C ASN A 121 15.98 -1.59 3.93
N MET A 122 14.68 -1.32 4.05
CA MET A 122 14.08 -0.65 5.22
C MET A 122 13.81 -1.59 6.40
N SER A 123 13.59 -2.88 6.13
CA SER A 123 12.98 -3.82 7.08
C SER A 123 13.87 -4.22 8.27
N SER A 124 15.17 -3.93 8.23
CA SER A 124 16.11 -4.39 9.27
C SER A 124 15.94 -3.69 10.62
N GLY A 125 15.37 -2.49 10.66
CA GLY A 125 15.25 -1.67 11.89
C GLY A 125 16.59 -1.22 12.49
N THR A 126 17.71 -1.48 11.83
CA THR A 126 19.05 -1.08 12.30
C THR A 126 19.30 0.41 12.06
N ASN A 127 20.46 0.92 12.47
CA ASN A 127 20.89 2.31 12.20
C ASN A 127 21.57 2.45 10.83
N TYR A 128 21.30 1.54 9.91
CA TYR A 128 21.95 1.48 8.60
C TYR A 128 21.75 2.75 7.78
N VAL A 129 20.51 3.26 7.69
CA VAL A 129 20.24 4.54 7.02
C VAL A 129 20.95 5.72 7.70
N ASP A 130 20.97 5.78 9.03
CA ASP A 130 21.69 6.84 9.76
C ASP A 130 23.21 6.81 9.47
N ASN A 131 23.77 5.61 9.34
CA ASN A 131 25.16 5.42 8.99
C ASN A 131 25.47 5.89 7.55
N ILE A 132 24.63 5.56 6.56
CA ILE A 132 24.74 6.09 5.20
C ILE A 132 24.68 7.62 5.21
N MET A 133 23.71 8.19 5.93
CA MET A 133 23.51 9.64 6.03
C MET A 133 24.74 10.36 6.62
N SER A 134 25.51 9.69 7.48
CA SER A 134 26.76 10.23 8.05
C SER A 134 27.86 10.46 7.01
N TYR A 135 27.78 9.80 5.84
CA TYR A 135 28.70 9.96 4.71
C TYR A 135 28.19 10.96 3.64
N SER A 136 27.16 11.76 3.95
CA SER A 136 26.64 12.82 3.07
C SER A 136 26.22 12.32 1.66
N PRO A 137 25.28 11.35 1.57
CA PRO A 137 24.79 10.83 0.30
C PRO A 137 24.06 11.92 -0.50
N ASN A 138 23.84 11.67 -1.79
CA ASN A 138 22.84 12.40 -2.54
C ASN A 138 21.46 11.80 -2.25
N THR A 139 20.68 12.45 -1.40
CA THR A 139 19.36 11.95 -0.95
C THR A 139 18.34 11.83 -2.08
N ASP A 140 18.46 12.62 -3.16
CA ASP A 140 17.57 12.51 -4.32
C ASP A 140 17.75 11.18 -5.07
N ASN A 141 18.88 10.52 -4.86
CA ASN A 141 19.21 9.21 -5.42
C ASN A 141 19.17 8.09 -4.38
N LEU A 142 18.75 8.36 -3.14
CA LEU A 142 18.64 7.36 -2.08
C LEU A 142 17.16 7.09 -1.78
N LEU A 143 16.74 5.84 -1.97
CA LEU A 143 15.36 5.38 -1.73
C LEU A 143 15.38 4.26 -0.69
N GLY A 144 14.24 4.01 -0.06
CA GLY A 144 14.04 2.87 0.82
C GLY A 144 12.90 1.99 0.33
N SER A 145 13.08 0.67 0.37
CA SER A 145 11.97 -0.27 0.26
C SER A 145 12.02 -1.36 1.32
N HIS A 146 10.85 -1.74 1.80
CA HIS A 146 10.70 -2.93 2.63
C HIS A 146 10.90 -4.21 1.82
N ASN A 147 11.29 -5.28 2.51
CA ASN A 147 11.18 -6.64 1.99
C ASN A 147 9.70 -7.06 1.87
N PHE A 148 9.45 -8.05 1.01
CA PHE A 148 8.32 -8.96 1.13
C PHE A 148 8.74 -10.27 1.79
N TYR A 149 7.77 -11.04 2.27
CA TYR A 149 8.02 -12.23 3.08
C TYR A 149 7.26 -13.45 2.57
N PRO A 150 7.92 -14.34 1.80
CA PRO A 150 7.29 -15.53 1.21
C PRO A 150 6.84 -16.58 2.22
N HIS A 151 7.48 -16.64 3.40
CA HIS A 151 7.13 -17.61 4.43
C HIS A 151 6.01 -17.05 5.31
N ARG A 152 4.87 -17.75 5.41
CA ARG A 152 3.76 -17.32 6.27
C ARG A 152 4.23 -17.11 7.72
N TYR A 153 3.67 -16.10 8.38
CA TYR A 153 4.04 -15.65 9.72
C TYR A 153 5.47 -15.09 9.86
N SER A 154 6.12 -14.71 8.77
CA SER A 154 7.44 -14.04 8.79
C SER A 154 7.41 -12.59 8.30
N GLY A 155 6.26 -12.11 7.82
CA GLY A 155 6.03 -10.70 7.53
C GLY A 155 6.27 -9.82 8.76
N LEU A 156 6.49 -8.53 8.51
CA LEU A 156 6.70 -7.60 9.61
C LEU A 156 5.44 -7.46 10.45
N GLY A 157 5.63 -7.42 11.77
CA GLY A 157 4.62 -6.90 12.69
C GLY A 157 4.50 -5.38 12.56
N TYR A 158 3.30 -4.85 12.80
CA TYR A 158 2.98 -3.44 12.57
C TYR A 158 3.90 -2.46 13.31
N GLU A 159 4.17 -2.67 14.61
CA GLU A 159 5.03 -1.77 15.39
C GLU A 159 6.46 -1.69 14.85
N HIS A 160 7.02 -2.83 14.43
CA HIS A 160 8.37 -2.87 13.83
C HIS A 160 8.39 -2.22 12.44
N PHE A 161 7.34 -2.42 11.65
CA PHE A 161 7.15 -1.74 10.36
C PHE A 161 7.12 -0.21 10.52
N VAL A 162 6.36 0.31 11.50
CA VAL A 162 6.31 1.75 11.81
C VAL A 162 7.70 2.24 12.21
N PHE A 163 8.36 1.57 13.16
CA PHE A 163 9.70 1.91 13.62
C PHE A 163 10.72 1.98 12.47
N CYS A 164 10.70 0.99 11.57
CA CYS A 164 11.56 0.98 10.39
C CYS A 164 11.26 2.14 9.44
N SER A 165 9.98 2.37 9.14
CA SER A 165 9.55 3.40 8.19
C SER A 165 9.90 4.80 8.67
N GLU A 166 9.68 5.09 9.96
CA GLU A 166 9.97 6.39 10.55
C GLU A 166 11.45 6.79 10.45
N LYS A 167 12.38 5.82 10.49
CA LYS A 167 13.81 6.10 10.29
C LYS A 167 14.11 6.70 8.92
N PHE A 168 13.41 6.25 7.88
CA PHE A 168 13.57 6.77 6.52
C PHE A 168 12.83 8.10 6.35
N ARG A 169 11.60 8.19 6.90
CA ARG A 169 10.80 9.42 6.87
C ARG A 169 11.48 10.58 7.60
N LYS A 170 12.24 10.32 8.66
CA LYS A 170 13.09 11.32 9.35
C LYS A 170 14.03 12.08 8.39
N TYR A 171 14.48 11.43 7.32
CA TYR A 171 15.37 12.02 6.31
C TYR A 171 14.63 12.46 5.04
N ASN A 172 13.29 12.40 5.03
CA ASN A 172 12.45 12.65 3.85
C ASN A 172 12.81 11.78 2.64
N LEU A 173 13.31 10.57 2.87
CA LEU A 173 13.56 9.61 1.80
C LEU A 173 12.23 9.04 1.30
N ASN A 174 12.17 8.74 0.00
CA ASN A 174 11.05 8.00 -0.57
C ASN A 174 11.05 6.58 -0.02
N THR A 175 9.87 6.10 0.35
CA THR A 175 9.64 4.83 1.05
C THR A 175 8.69 3.95 0.24
N MET A 176 8.94 2.64 0.21
CA MET A 176 8.14 1.68 -0.54
C MET A 176 7.84 0.42 0.28
N ALA A 177 6.64 -0.13 0.12
CA ALA A 177 6.25 -1.42 0.70
C ALA A 177 5.51 -2.32 -0.32
N PHE A 178 5.53 -3.62 -0.06
CA PHE A 178 4.89 -4.62 -0.90
C PHE A 178 3.52 -5.05 -0.38
N VAL A 179 2.59 -5.22 -1.31
CA VAL A 179 1.27 -5.85 -1.10
C VAL A 179 1.20 -7.18 -1.85
N ASN A 180 0.34 -8.07 -1.39
CA ASN A 180 0.09 -9.38 -1.99
C ASN A 180 -1.15 -9.35 -2.88
N SER A 181 -1.02 -9.81 -4.13
CA SER A 181 -2.17 -10.17 -4.97
C SER A 181 -2.65 -11.57 -4.60
N GLN A 182 -3.96 -11.77 -4.53
CA GLN A 182 -4.60 -13.06 -4.28
C GLN A 182 -4.73 -13.90 -5.56
N SER A 183 -4.71 -13.28 -6.74
CA SER A 183 -4.76 -14.01 -8.02
C SER A 183 -3.38 -14.42 -8.55
N ALA A 184 -2.32 -13.77 -8.07
CA ALA A 184 -0.96 -14.00 -8.54
C ALA A 184 -0.39 -15.34 -8.04
N GLU A 185 0.17 -16.13 -8.95
CA GLU A 185 0.53 -17.53 -8.72
C GLU A 185 2.02 -17.74 -8.39
N PHE A 186 2.89 -16.82 -8.79
CA PHE A 186 4.35 -17.00 -8.64
C PHE A 186 5.07 -15.74 -8.14
N GLY A 187 6.27 -15.98 -7.67
CA GLY A 187 7.20 -15.02 -7.13
C GLY A 187 8.63 -15.44 -7.46
N PRO A 188 9.65 -14.86 -6.80
CA PRO A 188 11.04 -15.18 -7.10
C PRO A 188 11.39 -16.63 -6.76
N TRP A 189 10.80 -17.17 -5.69
CA TRP A 189 11.12 -18.50 -5.16
C TRP A 189 9.99 -19.51 -5.40
N PRO A 190 10.29 -20.82 -5.48
CA PRO A 190 9.27 -21.85 -5.64
C PRO A 190 8.26 -21.90 -4.49
N THR A 191 8.70 -21.66 -3.26
CA THR A 191 7.85 -21.61 -2.07
C THR A 191 7.44 -20.18 -1.78
N GLN A 192 6.14 -19.91 -1.80
CA GLN A 192 5.59 -18.62 -1.42
C GLN A 192 4.14 -18.76 -0.92
N ASP A 193 3.85 -18.16 0.23
CA ASP A 193 2.52 -18.06 0.83
C ASP A 193 1.98 -16.62 0.70
N GLY A 194 2.31 -15.95 -0.41
CA GLY A 194 2.07 -14.52 -0.66
C GLY A 194 3.28 -13.64 -0.35
N LEU A 195 3.36 -12.48 -1.00
CA LEU A 195 4.54 -11.59 -1.00
C LEU A 195 4.20 -10.17 -0.51
N CYS A 196 3.68 -10.05 0.70
CA CYS A 196 3.44 -8.77 1.38
C CYS A 196 4.60 -8.40 2.34
N THR A 197 4.67 -7.11 2.68
CA THR A 197 5.58 -6.59 3.73
C THR A 197 5.03 -6.82 5.14
N LEU A 198 3.78 -6.45 5.39
CA LEU A 198 3.12 -6.64 6.68
C LEU A 198 2.47 -8.02 6.73
N GLU A 199 2.64 -8.76 7.82
CA GLU A 199 2.04 -10.11 7.92
C GLU A 199 0.51 -10.04 7.88
N ASP A 200 -0.09 -9.05 8.54
CA ASP A 200 -1.54 -8.85 8.60
C ASP A 200 -2.18 -8.56 7.24
N HIS A 201 -1.38 -8.28 6.20
CA HIS A 201 -1.87 -8.04 4.84
C HIS A 201 -2.06 -9.31 4.01
N ARG A 202 -1.48 -10.44 4.44
CA ARG A 202 -1.28 -11.63 3.59
C ARG A 202 -2.55 -12.14 2.93
N ASP A 203 -3.62 -12.20 3.70
CA ASP A 203 -4.91 -12.75 3.27
C ASP A 203 -5.97 -11.65 3.02
N LEU A 204 -5.59 -10.36 3.07
CA LEU A 204 -6.49 -9.24 2.79
C LEU A 204 -6.65 -9.01 1.29
N GLU A 205 -7.78 -8.41 0.90
CA GLU A 205 -7.96 -7.84 -0.43
C GLU A 205 -6.92 -6.76 -0.71
N ILE A 206 -6.46 -6.68 -1.97
CA ILE A 206 -5.36 -5.78 -2.34
C ILE A 206 -5.69 -4.31 -2.07
N ALA A 207 -6.95 -3.89 -2.28
CA ALA A 207 -7.41 -2.55 -1.98
C ALA A 207 -7.29 -2.22 -0.49
N THR A 208 -7.65 -3.16 0.39
CA THR A 208 -7.54 -3.01 1.85
C THR A 208 -6.09 -2.86 2.30
N GLN A 209 -5.18 -3.64 1.72
CA GLN A 209 -3.74 -3.52 1.99
C GLN A 209 -3.22 -2.13 1.61
N VAL A 210 -3.60 -1.63 0.43
CA VAL A 210 -3.23 -0.29 -0.09
C VAL A 210 -3.78 0.82 0.80
N LYS A 211 -5.07 0.74 1.18
CA LYS A 211 -5.70 1.70 2.10
C LYS A 211 -4.95 1.78 3.42
N HIS A 212 -4.58 0.64 4.01
CA HIS A 212 -3.80 0.61 5.24
C HIS A 212 -2.48 1.36 5.06
N LEU A 213 -1.68 1.01 4.05
CA LEU A 213 -0.36 1.65 3.82
C LEU A 213 -0.48 3.17 3.65
N ILE A 214 -1.46 3.65 2.88
CA ILE A 214 -1.69 5.09 2.67
C ILE A 214 -2.09 5.78 3.97
N LEU A 215 -3.01 5.17 4.74
CA LEU A 215 -3.50 5.73 5.99
C LEU A 215 -2.41 5.84 7.07
N THR A 216 -1.36 5.01 7.02
CA THR A 216 -0.20 5.19 7.90
C THR A 216 0.50 6.53 7.68
N GLY A 217 0.51 7.03 6.43
CA GLY A 217 1.30 8.20 6.02
C GLY A 217 2.82 7.96 6.00
N LEU A 218 3.25 6.70 6.07
CA LEU A 218 4.65 6.28 6.18
C LEU A 218 5.24 5.77 4.87
N ILE A 219 4.42 5.41 3.89
CA ILE A 219 4.82 4.80 2.62
C ILE A 219 4.41 5.69 1.45
N ASP A 220 5.33 5.94 0.53
CA ASP A 220 5.09 6.73 -0.68
C ASP A 220 4.71 5.81 -1.85
N ASP A 221 5.49 4.77 -2.10
CA ASP A 221 5.31 3.85 -3.23
C ASP A 221 4.75 2.50 -2.75
N ILE A 222 3.85 1.89 -3.51
CA ILE A 222 3.27 0.58 -3.16
C ILE A 222 3.39 -0.33 -4.36
N SER A 223 4.02 -1.50 -4.19
CA SER A 223 4.23 -2.46 -5.27
C SER A 223 3.59 -3.82 -4.98
N ILE A 224 3.04 -4.48 -5.99
CA ILE A 224 2.60 -5.88 -5.85
C ILE A 224 3.84 -6.77 -5.83
N GLY A 225 3.99 -7.62 -4.81
CA GLY A 225 5.15 -8.49 -4.66
C GLY A 225 5.14 -9.70 -5.59
N ASN A 226 3.98 -10.33 -5.80
CA ASN A 226 3.80 -11.51 -6.64
C ASN A 226 3.23 -11.17 -8.03
N ALA A 227 3.35 -12.12 -8.95
CA ALA A 227 2.86 -11.99 -10.33
C ALA A 227 2.01 -13.22 -10.72
N TYR A 228 0.96 -13.09 -11.52
CA TYR A 228 0.37 -11.86 -12.06
C TYR A 228 -0.91 -11.47 -11.32
N ALA A 229 -1.00 -10.20 -10.91
CA ALA A 229 -2.28 -9.67 -10.44
C ALA A 229 -3.30 -9.63 -11.57
N SER A 230 -4.57 -9.88 -11.23
CA SER A 230 -5.67 -9.82 -12.19
C SER A 230 -5.96 -8.39 -12.61
N GLU A 231 -6.69 -8.20 -13.73
CA GLU A 231 -7.15 -6.86 -14.14
C GLU A 231 -8.02 -6.19 -13.06
N GLU A 232 -8.84 -6.98 -12.36
CA GLU A 232 -9.69 -6.50 -11.27
C GLU A 232 -8.83 -5.96 -10.12
N GLU A 233 -7.86 -6.74 -9.62
CA GLU A 233 -6.95 -6.30 -8.56
C GLU A 233 -6.11 -5.08 -8.96
N LEU A 234 -5.60 -5.04 -10.21
CA LEU A 234 -4.84 -3.89 -10.69
C LEU A 234 -5.68 -2.61 -10.68
N LYS A 235 -6.94 -2.71 -11.10
CA LYS A 235 -7.90 -1.61 -11.10
C LYS A 235 -8.23 -1.18 -9.68
N GLU A 236 -8.57 -2.11 -8.79
CA GLU A 236 -8.93 -1.82 -7.40
C GLU A 236 -7.79 -1.17 -6.61
N MET A 237 -6.56 -1.67 -6.77
CA MET A 237 -5.37 -1.05 -6.19
C MET A 237 -5.14 0.36 -6.74
N ALA A 238 -5.36 0.58 -8.05
CA ALA A 238 -5.25 1.90 -8.65
C ALA A 238 -6.32 2.88 -8.13
N GLU A 239 -7.57 2.42 -7.98
CA GLU A 239 -8.65 3.23 -7.42
C GLU A 239 -8.41 3.57 -5.94
N ALA A 240 -7.98 2.60 -5.13
CA ALA A 240 -7.64 2.83 -3.73
C ALA A 240 -6.47 3.80 -3.55
N PHE A 241 -5.43 3.69 -4.39
CA PHE A 241 -4.25 4.53 -4.30
C PHE A 241 -4.47 5.98 -4.71
N ASN A 242 -5.27 6.18 -5.76
CA ASN A 242 -5.55 7.51 -6.31
C ASN A 242 -6.80 8.15 -5.71
N ALA A 243 -7.42 7.54 -4.69
CA ALA A 243 -8.60 8.09 -4.05
C ALA A 243 -8.29 9.45 -3.39
N ASP A 244 -9.09 10.46 -3.71
CA ASP A 244 -8.97 11.80 -3.09
C ASP A 244 -9.14 11.77 -1.57
N TYR A 245 -9.88 10.79 -1.07
CA TYR A 245 -10.17 10.58 0.35
C TYR A 245 -10.14 9.08 0.68
N PRO A 246 -9.72 8.70 1.90
CA PRO A 246 -9.89 7.35 2.39
C PRO A 246 -11.35 6.86 2.24
N THR A 247 -11.51 5.59 1.89
CA THR A 247 -12.82 4.96 1.73
C THR A 247 -12.92 3.74 2.64
N LEU A 248 -14.07 3.58 3.30
CA LEU A 248 -14.38 2.40 4.11
C LEU A 248 -15.63 1.69 3.60
N LYS A 249 -15.55 0.37 3.44
CA LYS A 249 -16.64 -0.51 3.04
C LYS A 249 -17.63 -0.68 4.20
N VAL A 250 -18.91 -0.60 3.88
CA VAL A 250 -20.02 -0.75 4.83
C VAL A 250 -20.93 -1.89 4.39
N ASP A 251 -21.10 -2.88 5.26
CA ASP A 251 -22.19 -3.85 5.20
C ASP A 251 -23.45 -3.18 5.77
N THR A 252 -24.43 -2.87 4.92
CA THR A 252 -25.67 -2.20 5.36
C THR A 252 -26.62 -3.17 6.06
N GLU A 253 -27.31 -2.70 7.09
CA GLU A 253 -28.40 -3.45 7.73
C GLU A 253 -29.61 -3.55 6.78
N GLU A 254 -30.36 -4.67 6.83
CA GLU A 254 -31.50 -4.94 5.92
C GLU A 254 -32.58 -3.83 5.95
N GLY A 255 -32.78 -3.22 7.13
CA GLY A 255 -33.77 -2.18 7.36
C GLY A 255 -33.33 -0.75 7.03
N ILE A 256 -32.11 -0.55 6.48
CA ILE A 256 -31.62 0.79 6.16
C ILE A 256 -32.57 1.54 5.21
N THR A 257 -32.90 2.78 5.54
CA THR A 257 -33.77 3.63 4.73
C THR A 257 -33.00 4.35 3.63
N GLU A 258 -33.71 4.82 2.61
CA GLU A 258 -33.10 5.60 1.53
C GLU A 258 -32.45 6.90 2.03
N ASN A 259 -33.05 7.57 3.00
CA ASN A 259 -32.46 8.77 3.60
C ASN A 259 -31.15 8.47 4.34
N GLU A 260 -31.04 7.31 4.96
CA GLU A 260 -29.81 6.86 5.62
C GLU A 260 -28.74 6.46 4.61
N ARG A 261 -29.10 5.81 3.50
CA ARG A 261 -28.17 5.55 2.38
C ARG A 261 -27.60 6.85 1.82
N ILE A 262 -28.44 7.84 1.54
CA ILE A 262 -28.00 9.17 1.09
C ILE A 262 -27.05 9.81 2.12
N CYS A 263 -27.37 9.70 3.42
CA CYS A 263 -26.54 10.25 4.49
C CYS A 263 -25.15 9.61 4.58
N LEU A 264 -25.05 8.30 4.30
CA LEU A 264 -23.80 7.52 4.32
C LEU A 264 -22.98 7.65 3.04
N PHE A 265 -23.61 7.51 1.87
CA PHE A 265 -22.89 7.27 0.61
C PHE A 265 -22.83 8.50 -0.31
N ASP A 266 -23.78 9.42 -0.19
CA ASP A 266 -23.79 10.69 -0.93
C ASP A 266 -23.20 11.84 -0.10
N ASN A 267 -22.26 11.52 0.80
CA ASN A 267 -21.66 12.48 1.72
C ASN A 267 -20.14 12.32 1.80
N LEU A 268 -19.44 13.44 1.87
CA LEU A 268 -18.06 13.47 2.35
C LEU A 268 -18.08 13.60 3.88
N HIS A 269 -17.70 12.54 4.58
CA HIS A 269 -17.65 12.55 6.03
C HIS A 269 -16.43 13.32 6.51
N SER A 270 -16.57 13.98 7.64
CA SER A 270 -15.46 14.69 8.31
C SER A 270 -15.41 14.24 9.76
N TYR A 271 -14.30 13.63 10.16
CA TYR A 271 -14.10 13.20 11.53
C TYR A 271 -13.88 14.43 12.41
N ARG A 272 -14.89 14.78 13.22
CA ARG A 272 -14.80 15.88 14.16
C ARG A 272 -13.68 15.67 15.18
N GLY A 273 -12.91 16.71 15.47
CA GLY A 273 -11.68 16.60 16.24
C GLY A 273 -11.79 16.60 17.77
N ASP A 274 -12.93 16.97 18.34
CA ASP A 274 -13.22 16.72 19.77
C ASP A 274 -13.58 15.25 19.97
N ARG A 275 -12.54 14.42 19.79
CA ARG A 275 -12.61 12.97 19.72
C ARG A 275 -13.15 12.36 21.02
N SER A 276 -14.13 11.48 20.86
CA SER A 276 -14.55 10.54 21.88
C SER A 276 -13.79 9.22 21.72
N GLU A 277 -13.56 8.50 22.81
CA GLU A 277 -13.09 7.12 22.73
C GLU A 277 -14.18 6.13 22.29
N TYR A 278 -15.45 6.55 22.31
CA TYR A 278 -16.59 5.69 22.05
C TYR A 278 -17.14 5.82 20.64
N ILE A 279 -17.01 6.99 20.01
CA ILE A 279 -17.60 7.27 18.71
C ILE A 279 -16.73 8.19 17.86
N LEU A 280 -16.63 7.85 16.59
CA LEU A 280 -16.24 8.77 15.52
C LEU A 280 -17.50 9.53 15.08
N ARG A 281 -17.41 10.85 14.96
CA ARG A 281 -18.56 11.70 14.66
C ARG A 281 -18.38 12.48 13.36
N SER A 282 -19.34 12.32 12.43
CA SER A 282 -19.45 13.13 11.21
C SER A 282 -20.51 14.22 11.38
N THR A 283 -20.21 15.22 12.21
CA THR A 283 -21.21 16.18 12.72
C THR A 283 -21.97 16.97 11.65
N MET A 284 -21.39 17.24 10.47
CA MET A 284 -22.07 18.09 9.47
C MET A 284 -23.27 17.41 8.80
N THR A 285 -23.35 16.08 8.84
CA THR A 285 -24.48 15.30 8.29
C THR A 285 -25.81 15.75 8.89
N ARG A 286 -25.89 16.00 10.20
CA ARG A 286 -27.11 16.52 10.85
C ARG A 286 -27.52 17.91 10.37
N VAL A 287 -26.60 18.70 9.82
CA VAL A 287 -26.88 20.03 9.29
C VAL A 287 -27.39 19.92 7.85
N TYR A 288 -26.72 19.10 7.04
CA TYR A 288 -27.06 18.88 5.63
C TYR A 288 -28.39 18.15 5.48
N TYR A 289 -28.68 17.22 6.38
CA TYR A 289 -29.83 16.32 6.29
C TYR A 289 -30.88 16.59 7.39
N LYS A 290 -30.85 17.75 8.03
CA LYS A 290 -31.79 18.12 9.12
C LYS A 290 -33.27 17.97 8.73
N ASP A 291 -33.59 18.16 7.46
CA ASP A 291 -34.96 18.15 6.92
C ASP A 291 -35.38 16.76 6.42
N LYS A 292 -34.49 15.76 6.49
CA LYS A 292 -34.82 14.35 6.22
C LYS A 292 -35.41 13.68 7.46
N ASP A 293 -36.21 12.64 7.19
CA ASP A 293 -36.81 11.78 8.21
C ASP A 293 -35.87 10.62 8.54
N PHE A 294 -35.74 10.36 9.83
CA PHE A 294 -34.92 9.30 10.41
C PHE A 294 -35.73 8.67 11.56
N PRO A 295 -36.81 7.93 11.25
CA PRO A 295 -37.64 7.32 12.28
C PRO A 295 -36.83 6.26 13.06
N PRO A 296 -37.12 6.01 14.34
CA PRO A 296 -36.45 4.97 15.10
C PRO A 296 -36.64 3.59 14.47
N HIS A 297 -35.53 2.93 14.14
CA HIS A 297 -35.48 1.52 13.73
C HIS A 297 -34.10 0.93 14.04
N ASN A 298 -34.03 -0.41 14.16
CA ASN A 298 -32.82 -1.13 14.58
C ASN A 298 -32.02 -0.46 15.71
N THR A 299 -32.67 -0.27 16.85
CA THR A 299 -32.10 0.43 18.02
C THR A 299 -31.42 -0.54 18.99
N ARG A 300 -30.78 -1.58 18.45
CA ARG A 300 -30.00 -2.53 19.25
C ARG A 300 -28.80 -1.84 19.91
N ASP A 301 -28.22 -2.49 20.91
CA ASP A 301 -26.92 -2.09 21.45
C ASP A 301 -25.88 -2.01 20.34
N MET A 302 -24.97 -1.06 20.47
CA MET A 302 -23.96 -0.72 19.47
C MET A 302 -22.67 -1.44 19.79
N HIS A 303 -22.02 -2.00 18.78
CA HIS A 303 -20.74 -2.68 18.87
C HIS A 303 -19.67 -1.95 18.06
N HIS A 304 -18.40 -2.13 18.43
CA HIS A 304 -17.27 -1.58 17.67
C HIS A 304 -17.41 -1.85 16.17
N GLY A 305 -17.39 -0.80 15.33
CA GLY A 305 -17.55 -0.87 13.89
C GLY A 305 -18.96 -0.58 13.37
N ASP A 306 -19.98 -0.53 14.22
CA ASP A 306 -21.34 -0.21 13.78
C ASP A 306 -21.40 1.23 13.25
N VAL A 307 -22.06 1.41 12.12
CA VAL A 307 -22.37 2.71 11.51
C VAL A 307 -23.76 3.14 11.99
N LEU A 308 -23.83 4.36 12.51
CA LEU A 308 -24.95 4.84 13.30
C LEU A 308 -25.51 6.13 12.70
N ILE A 309 -26.82 6.34 12.85
CA ILE A 309 -27.47 7.63 12.64
C ILE A 309 -28.33 7.97 13.85
N ASP A 310 -28.12 9.16 14.41
CA ASP A 310 -28.99 9.71 15.44
C ASP A 310 -30.39 9.95 14.85
N ASN A 311 -31.41 9.28 15.40
CA ASN A 311 -32.76 9.32 14.87
C ASN A 311 -33.57 10.53 15.39
N GLU A 312 -34.84 10.63 15.01
CA GLU A 312 -35.73 11.73 15.40
C GLU A 312 -35.86 11.95 16.91
N GLY A 313 -35.65 10.90 17.71
CA GLY A 313 -35.64 10.98 19.17
C GLY A 313 -34.44 11.74 19.75
N TYR A 314 -33.40 12.01 18.95
CA TYR A 314 -32.17 12.69 19.38
C TYR A 314 -32.17 14.21 19.13
N GLY A 315 -33.32 14.80 18.80
CA GLY A 315 -33.51 16.26 18.77
C GLY A 315 -32.48 16.99 17.91
N GLN A 316 -31.66 17.86 18.53
CA GLN A 316 -30.63 18.64 17.83
C GLN A 316 -29.50 17.80 17.20
N TYR A 317 -29.42 16.51 17.51
CA TYR A 317 -28.45 15.58 16.94
C TYR A 317 -29.02 14.76 15.78
N LYS A 318 -30.34 14.83 15.53
CA LYS A 318 -31.02 14.08 14.45
C LYS A 318 -30.27 14.20 13.12
N GLY A 319 -29.95 13.07 12.52
CA GLY A 319 -29.26 12.95 11.23
C GLY A 319 -27.73 12.99 11.34
N GLU A 320 -27.16 12.98 12.55
CA GLU A 320 -25.71 12.87 12.73
C GLU A 320 -25.25 11.42 12.46
N THR A 321 -24.42 11.21 11.44
CA THR A 321 -23.73 9.94 11.21
C THR A 321 -22.55 9.78 12.17
N GLN A 322 -22.45 8.59 12.77
CA GLN A 322 -21.37 8.20 13.67
C GLN A 322 -20.87 6.79 13.33
N ILE A 323 -19.69 6.43 13.84
CA ILE A 323 -19.18 5.06 13.84
C ILE A 323 -18.80 4.71 15.27
N ALA A 324 -19.30 3.59 15.78
CA ALA A 324 -18.96 3.10 17.11
C ALA A 324 -17.48 2.65 17.16
N LEU A 325 -16.73 3.21 18.10
CA LEU A 325 -15.34 2.83 18.41
C LEU A 325 -15.26 1.85 19.60
N LYS A 326 -16.32 1.79 20.41
CA LYS A 326 -16.48 0.86 21.55
C LYS A 326 -17.93 0.42 21.65
N ASP A 327 -18.15 -0.66 22.38
CA ASP A 327 -19.49 -1.14 22.69
C ASP A 327 -20.25 -0.15 23.59
N MET A 328 -21.53 0.08 23.28
CA MET A 328 -22.40 1.03 23.98
C MET A 328 -23.84 0.51 24.07
N LYS A 329 -24.53 0.89 25.14
CA LYS A 329 -25.97 0.63 25.29
C LYS A 329 -26.78 1.65 24.49
N ASN A 330 -27.82 1.17 23.80
CA ASN A 330 -28.73 2.02 23.05
C ASN A 330 -30.02 2.23 23.84
N ASP A 331 -30.51 3.48 23.88
CA ASP A 331 -31.74 3.84 24.58
C ASP A 331 -32.93 4.10 23.63
N GLY A 332 -32.77 3.76 22.35
CA GLY A 332 -33.81 3.90 21.33
C GLY A 332 -33.64 5.12 20.42
N ARG A 333 -32.66 6.00 20.69
CA ARG A 333 -32.48 7.26 19.95
C ARG A 333 -31.45 7.20 18.82
N VAL A 334 -30.81 6.04 18.64
CA VAL A 334 -29.79 5.83 17.60
C VAL A 334 -30.18 4.63 16.75
N ASN A 335 -30.21 4.80 15.44
CA ASN A 335 -30.40 3.70 14.50
C ASN A 335 -29.03 3.09 14.17
N VAL A 336 -28.91 1.77 14.25
CA VAL A 336 -27.77 1.04 13.68
C VAL A 336 -28.11 0.73 12.22
N VAL A 337 -27.38 1.34 11.28
CA VAL A 337 -27.71 1.33 9.85
C VAL A 337 -26.76 0.47 9.01
N GLY A 338 -25.65 0.05 9.58
CA GLY A 338 -24.66 -0.79 8.93
C GLY A 338 -23.49 -1.08 9.85
N ARG A 339 -22.46 -1.69 9.28
CA ARG A 339 -21.21 -2.01 9.96
C ARG A 339 -20.05 -1.86 8.99
N ILE A 340 -18.92 -1.31 9.43
CA ILE A 340 -17.68 -1.38 8.66
C ILE A 340 -17.36 -2.85 8.38
N SER A 341 -17.02 -3.19 7.14
CA SER A 341 -16.72 -4.58 6.78
C SER A 341 -15.61 -5.15 7.66
N ASP A 342 -15.70 -6.43 8.01
CA ASP A 342 -14.80 -7.03 9.00
C ASP A 342 -13.32 -6.95 8.57
N ASP A 343 -13.05 -7.02 7.27
CA ASP A 343 -11.72 -6.89 6.69
C ASP A 343 -11.17 -5.46 6.70
N GLU A 344 -12.01 -4.43 6.87
CA GLU A 344 -11.60 -3.02 6.94
C GLU A 344 -11.79 -2.41 8.34
N LEU A 345 -12.34 -3.16 9.30
CA LEU A 345 -12.64 -2.65 10.63
C LEU A 345 -11.42 -2.03 11.33
N PHE A 346 -10.25 -2.65 11.16
CA PHE A 346 -9.00 -2.17 11.74
C PHE A 346 -8.53 -0.82 11.18
N LEU A 347 -8.99 -0.41 9.98
CA LEU A 347 -8.63 0.87 9.37
C LEU A 347 -9.19 2.06 10.16
N LEU A 348 -10.20 1.86 11.02
CA LEU A 348 -10.74 2.90 11.89
C LEU A 348 -9.68 3.50 12.82
N ASP A 349 -8.69 2.70 13.25
CA ASP A 349 -7.60 3.16 14.11
C ASP A 349 -6.67 4.17 13.42
N PHE A 350 -6.71 4.21 12.09
CA PHE A 350 -5.85 5.04 11.26
C PHE A 350 -6.53 6.32 10.76
N LEU A 351 -7.85 6.42 10.91
CA LEU A 351 -8.56 7.67 10.64
C LEU A 351 -8.19 8.72 11.68
N LYS A 352 -7.68 9.87 11.21
CA LYS A 352 -7.23 10.95 12.08
C LYS A 352 -8.36 11.93 12.34
N PRO A 353 -8.53 12.44 13.57
CA PRO A 353 -9.45 13.54 13.81
C PRO A 353 -9.08 14.72 12.90
N TRP A 354 -10.10 15.43 12.41
CA TRP A 354 -10.03 16.44 11.35
C TRP A 354 -9.74 15.93 9.93
N SER A 355 -9.70 14.62 9.69
CA SER A 355 -9.65 14.07 8.33
C SER A 355 -11.03 13.96 7.70
N SER A 356 -11.06 13.93 6.37
CA SER A 356 -12.25 13.57 5.60
C SER A 356 -12.14 12.16 5.06
N PHE A 357 -13.26 11.47 4.90
CA PHE A 357 -13.34 10.11 4.36
C PHE A 357 -14.71 9.87 3.71
N LYS A 358 -14.82 8.82 2.90
CA LYS A 358 -16.09 8.36 2.33
C LYS A 358 -16.44 6.98 2.85
N LEU A 359 -17.73 6.72 2.98
CA LEU A 359 -18.25 5.37 3.13
C LEU A 359 -18.69 4.88 1.75
N ILE A 360 -18.48 3.60 1.48
CA ILE A 360 -18.94 2.94 0.25
C ILE A 360 -19.65 1.65 0.61
N GLU A 361 -20.64 1.27 -0.19
CA GLU A 361 -21.32 -0.02 0.01
C GLU A 361 -20.36 -1.17 -0.27
N ASN A 362 -20.37 -2.17 0.63
CA ASN A 362 -19.67 -3.42 0.39
C ASN A 362 -20.46 -4.26 -0.62
N LYS A 363 -19.91 -4.46 -1.81
CA LYS A 363 -20.52 -5.29 -2.85
C LYS A 363 -20.06 -6.74 -2.63
N LYS A 364 -20.90 -7.54 -1.97
CA LYS A 364 -20.67 -8.97 -1.79
C LYS A 364 -20.95 -9.77 -3.05
#